data_AF-A0A497EVF8-F1
#
_entry.id   AF-A0A497EVF8-F1
#
_cell.length_a   1.000
_cell.length_b   1.000
_cell.length_c   1.000
_cell.angle_alpha   90.00
_cell.angle_beta   90.00
_cell.angle_gamma   90.00
#
_symmetry.space_group_name_H-M   'P 1'
#
loop_
_entity.id
_entity.type
_entity.pdbx_description
1 polymer ?
#
loop_
_entity_poly.entity_id
_entity_poly.type
_entity_poly.pdbx_seq_one_letter_code
_entity_poly.pdbx_strand_id
1 'polypeptide(L)'
;MITRLVLKNFKQYRGEHIIPFSPGMNLIQGENDAGKSTIFHAISYALFNQTPAYGTSTAALVSRGEKNMRVSLEFLDSRTGILYRVTRGREIEERGRSFLCLRKTLVVTGL
;
A
#
# COMPACT_ATOMS: atom_id res chain seq x y z
N MET A 1 9.32 -9.62 5.74
CA MET A 1 8.67 -8.84 6.81
C MET A 1 8.23 -7.50 6.26
N ILE A 2 6.95 -7.15 6.39
CA ILE A 2 6.46 -5.80 6.02
C ILE A 2 7.00 -4.79 7.04
N THR A 3 7.50 -3.65 6.55
CA THR A 3 8.12 -2.60 7.40
C THR A 3 7.38 -1.27 7.33
N ARG A 4 6.78 -0.94 6.18
CA ARG A 4 6.13 0.34 5.96
C ARG A 4 5.07 0.26 4.88
N LEU A 5 3.94 0.92 5.11
CA LEU A 5 2.91 1.17 4.11
C LEU A 5 2.67 2.67 3.99
N VAL A 6 2.72 3.19 2.77
CA VAL A 6 2.37 4.59 2.48
C VAL A 6 1.14 4.60 1.58
N LEU A 7 0.10 5.28 2.02
CA LEU A 7 -1.16 5.45 1.30
C LEU A 7 -1.28 6.90 0.86
N LYS A 8 -1.66 7.13 -0.38
CA LYS A 8 -2.10 8.43 -0.86
C LYS A 8 -3.45 8.28 -1.54
N ASN A 9 -4.46 8.99 -1.03
CA ASN A 9 -5.79 9.08 -1.63
C ASN A 9 -6.43 7.69 -1.88
N PHE A 10 -6.31 6.79 -0.91
CA PHE A 10 -6.79 5.40 -1.00
C PHE A 10 -7.98 5.17 -0.06
N LYS A 11 -9.17 4.99 -0.63
CA LYS A 11 -10.46 4.90 0.08
C LYS A 11 -10.66 6.07 1.06
N GLN A 12 -10.79 5.83 2.36
CA GLN A 12 -10.94 6.91 3.35
C GLN A 12 -9.62 7.59 3.73
N TYR A 13 -8.45 7.05 3.35
CA TYR A 13 -7.14 7.69 3.57
C TYR A 13 -6.88 8.78 2.53
N ARG A 14 -7.47 9.97 2.75
CA ARG A 14 -7.23 11.18 1.94
C ARG A 14 -5.89 11.81 2.27
N GLY A 15 -5.18 12.35 1.28
CA GLY A 15 -3.82 12.84 1.48
C GLY A 15 -2.83 11.69 1.69
N GLU A 16 -1.64 12.00 2.20
CA GLU A 16 -0.60 11.00 2.46
C GLU A 16 -0.65 10.50 3.92
N HIS A 17 -0.63 9.18 4.08
CA HIS A 17 -0.61 8.49 5.38
C HIS A 17 0.54 7.48 5.40
N ILE A 18 1.31 7.47 6.49
CA ILE A 18 2.45 6.56 6.68
C ILE A 18 2.12 5.64 7.85
N ILE A 19 2.14 4.33 7.60
CA ILE A 19 1.86 3.30 8.59
C ILE A 19 3.12 2.45 8.75
N PRO A 20 3.85 2.60 9.87
CA PRO A 20 4.99 1.76 10.19
C PRO A 20 4.52 0.38 10.67
N PHE A 21 5.33 -0.65 10.40
CA PHE A 21 5.15 -1.98 10.95
C PHE A 21 6.39 -2.39 11.74
N SER A 22 6.16 -3.00 12.89
CA SER A 22 7.22 -3.55 13.74
C SER A 22 7.35 -5.06 13.53
N PRO A 23 8.53 -5.65 13.79
CA PRO A 23 8.66 -7.09 13.90
C PRO A 23 7.68 -7.68 14.91
N GLY A 24 7.15 -8.88 14.62
CA GLY A 24 6.20 -9.56 15.50
C GLY A 24 4.74 -9.14 15.30
N MET A 25 3.99 -9.06 16.39
CA MET A 25 2.56 -8.79 16.38
C MET A 25 2.27 -7.29 16.27
N ASN A 26 1.48 -6.89 15.27
CA ASN A 26 1.02 -5.53 15.08
C ASN A 26 -0.49 -5.46 15.38
N LEU A 27 -0.89 -4.63 16.34
CA LEU A 27 -2.29 -4.39 16.68
C LEU A 27 -2.82 -3.18 15.91
N ILE A 28 -3.87 -3.36 15.11
CA ILE A 28 -4.59 -2.28 14.43
C ILE A 28 -5.92 -2.07 15.15
N GLN A 29 -6.05 -0.97 15.88
CA GLN A 29 -7.24 -0.64 16.66
C GLN A 29 -7.86 0.68 16.20
N GLY A 30 -9.17 0.80 16.37
CA GLY A 30 -9.97 1.96 16.02
C GLY A 30 -11.45 1.61 15.90
N GLU A 31 -12.30 2.60 15.72
CA GLU A 31 -13.74 2.43 15.56
C GLU A 31 -14.11 1.68 14.27
N ASN A 32 -15.32 1.14 14.20
CA ASN A 32 -15.85 0.60 12.96
C ASN A 32 -15.82 1.67 11.86
N ASP A 33 -15.55 1.24 10.63
CA ASP A 33 -15.37 2.12 9.47
C ASP A 33 -14.21 3.13 9.52
N ALA A 34 -13.38 3.12 10.57
CA ALA A 34 -12.16 3.95 10.64
C ALA A 34 -11.09 3.58 9.58
N GLY A 35 -11.31 2.54 8.77
CA GLY A 35 -10.39 2.15 7.71
C GLY A 35 -9.37 1.06 8.07
N LYS A 36 -9.58 0.34 9.17
CA LYS A 36 -8.72 -0.79 9.61
C LYS A 36 -8.58 -1.86 8.51
N SER A 37 -9.69 -2.36 7.98
CA SER A 37 -9.70 -3.35 6.88
C SER A 37 -9.09 -2.82 5.58
N THR A 38 -9.09 -1.50 5.38
CA THR A 38 -8.50 -0.88 4.21
C THR A 38 -6.97 -1.01 4.20
N ILE A 39 -6.31 -1.11 5.36
CA ILE A 39 -4.87 -1.37 5.43
C ILE A 39 -4.54 -2.70 4.72
N PHE A 40 -5.31 -3.74 5.00
CA PHE A 40 -5.17 -5.05 4.33
C PHE A 40 -5.49 -4.97 2.83
N HIS A 41 -6.52 -4.19 2.45
CA HIS A 41 -6.84 -3.97 1.04
C HIS A 41 -5.69 -3.26 0.30
N ALA A 42 -5.02 -2.30 0.95
CA ALA A 42 -3.90 -1.60 0.34
C ALA A 42 -2.69 -2.52 0.15
N ILE A 43 -2.38 -3.38 1.13
CA ILE A 43 -1.33 -4.40 1.00
C ILE A 43 -1.65 -5.35 -0.17
N SER A 44 -2.88 -5.85 -0.24
CA SER A 44 -3.35 -6.71 -1.34
C SER A 44 -3.26 -6.00 -2.69
N TYR A 45 -3.66 -4.74 -2.75
CA TYR A 45 -3.59 -3.92 -3.95
C TYR A 45 -2.15 -3.75 -4.41
N ALA A 46 -1.23 -3.32 -3.52
CA ALA A 46 0.18 -3.12 -3.84
C ALA A 46 0.80 -4.38 -4.44
N LEU A 47 0.59 -5.54 -3.82
CA LEU A 47 1.18 -6.80 -4.27
C LEU A 47 0.49 -7.34 -5.54
N PHE A 48 -0.84 -7.39 -5.57
CA PHE A 48 -1.60 -8.23 -6.50
C PHE A 48 -2.53 -7.47 -7.44
N ASN A 49 -2.57 -6.13 -7.38
CA ASN A 49 -3.49 -5.29 -8.17
C ASN A 49 -4.98 -5.62 -7.97
N GLN A 50 -5.34 -6.10 -6.78
CA GLN A 50 -6.71 -6.44 -6.42
C GLN A 50 -6.98 -6.14 -4.95
N THR A 51 -8.26 -6.17 -4.56
CA THR A 51 -8.64 -6.17 -3.14
C THR A 51 -9.62 -7.30 -2.86
N PRO A 52 -9.65 -7.84 -1.63
CA PRO A 52 -10.62 -8.88 -1.25
C PRO A 52 -12.07 -8.50 -1.53
N ALA A 53 -12.43 -7.22 -1.30
CA ALA A 53 -13.81 -6.76 -1.42
C ALA A 53 -14.22 -6.27 -2.83
N TYR A 54 -13.27 -5.88 -3.69
CA TYR A 54 -13.57 -5.28 -5.00
C TYR A 54 -12.92 -6.01 -6.18
N GLY A 55 -12.21 -7.11 -5.94
CA GLY A 55 -11.43 -7.81 -6.95
C GLY A 55 -10.48 -6.85 -7.67
N THR A 56 -10.51 -6.87 -9.00
CA THR A 56 -9.68 -6.01 -9.87
C THR A 56 -10.30 -4.64 -10.18
N SER A 57 -11.48 -4.32 -9.63
CA SER A 57 -12.14 -3.02 -9.81
C SER A 57 -11.46 -1.92 -8.98
N THR A 58 -10.31 -1.47 -9.47
CA THR A 58 -9.40 -0.59 -8.73
C THR A 58 -9.73 0.90 -8.85
N ALA A 59 -10.72 1.30 -9.66
CA ALA A 59 -11.13 2.71 -9.82
C ALA A 59 -11.85 3.20 -8.56
N ALA A 60 -12.70 2.34 -7.99
CA ALA A 60 -13.43 2.60 -6.76
C ALA A 60 -12.54 2.72 -5.50
N LEU A 61 -11.23 2.45 -5.64
CA LEU A 61 -10.27 2.57 -4.54
C LEU A 61 -9.71 3.99 -4.40
N VAL A 62 -9.85 4.84 -5.41
CA VAL A 62 -9.44 6.25 -5.32
C VAL A 62 -10.40 6.98 -4.37
N SER A 63 -9.86 7.76 -3.45
CA SER A 63 -10.67 8.60 -2.55
C SER A 63 -11.60 9.51 -3.36
N ARG A 64 -12.87 9.64 -2.94
CA ARG A 64 -13.87 10.45 -3.65
C ARG A 64 -13.39 11.89 -3.84
N GLY A 65 -13.39 12.40 -5.08
CA GLY A 65 -12.95 13.75 -5.43
C GLY A 65 -11.44 13.88 -5.69
N GLU A 66 -10.65 12.83 -5.44
CA GLU A 66 -9.23 12.81 -5.81
C GLU A 66 -9.05 12.33 -7.25
N LYS A 67 -8.04 12.84 -7.93
CA LYS A 67 -7.73 12.47 -9.33
C LYS A 67 -6.80 11.26 -9.44
N ASN A 68 -6.15 10.88 -8.35
CA ASN A 68 -5.19 9.79 -8.33
C ASN A 68 -5.14 9.12 -6.95
N MET A 69 -4.58 7.92 -6.93
CA MET A 69 -4.18 7.21 -5.73
C MET A 69 -2.80 6.57 -5.89
N ARG A 70 -2.13 6.33 -4.76
CA ARG A 70 -0.86 5.59 -4.71
C ARG A 70 -0.80 4.75 -3.44
N VAL A 71 -0.28 3.54 -3.56
CA VAL A 71 0.06 2.66 -2.44
C VAL A 71 1.48 2.19 -2.61
N SER A 72 2.32 2.42 -1.60
CA SER A 72 3.69 1.92 -1.54
C SER A 72 3.85 1.00 -0.34
N LEU A 73 4.21 -0.26 -0.58
CA LEU A 73 4.50 -1.26 0.45
C LEU A 73 5.99 -1.56 0.46
N GLU A 74 6.59 -1.49 1.64
CA GLU A 74 7.96 -1.94 1.89
C GLU A 74 7.97 -3.24 2.67
N PHE A 75 8.83 -4.16 2.25
CA PHE A 75 9.11 -5.38 2.99
C PHE A 75 10.56 -5.83 2.82
N LEU A 76 11.14 -6.28 3.93
CA LEU A 76 12.48 -6.86 3.99
C LEU A 76 12.39 -8.36 3.75
N ASP A 77 13.19 -8.89 2.82
CA ASP A 77 13.48 -10.31 2.76
C ASP A 77 14.54 -10.65 3.82
N SER A 78 14.12 -11.34 4.88
CA SER A 78 15.00 -11.69 6.01
C SER A 78 16.07 -12.72 5.65
N ARG A 79 15.95 -13.41 4.51
CA ARG A 79 16.96 -14.37 4.05
C ARG A 79 18.11 -13.69 3.30
N THR A 80 17.80 -12.62 2.59
CA THR A 80 18.76 -11.94 1.69
C THR A 80 19.16 -10.54 2.17
N GLY A 81 18.45 -9.96 3.14
CA GLY A 81 18.65 -8.58 3.58
C GLY A 81 18.18 -7.54 2.56
N ILE A 82 17.49 -7.94 1.49
CA ILE A 82 17.01 -7.01 0.46
C ILE A 82 15.70 -6.36 0.91
N LEU A 83 15.68 -5.03 0.91
CA LEU A 83 14.47 -4.23 1.07
C LEU A 83 13.80 -4.04 -0.29
N TYR A 84 12.58 -4.54 -0.41
CA TYR A 84 11.72 -4.31 -1.56
C TYR A 84 10.74 -3.19 -1.28
N ARG A 85 10.49 -2.35 -2.28
CA ARG A 85 9.40 -1.37 -2.31
C ARG A 85 8.56 -1.59 -3.54
N VAL A 86 7.30 -1.99 -3.33
CA VAL A 86 6.29 -2.14 -4.39
C VAL A 86 5.38 -0.92 -4.35
N THR A 87 5.36 -0.14 -5.41
CA THR A 87 4.44 1.00 -5.56
C THR A 87 3.46 0.75 -6.68
N ARG A 88 2.17 0.82 -6.40
CA ARG A 88 1.12 0.90 -7.42
C ARG A 88 0.38 2.22 -7.31
N GLY A 89 -0.13 2.69 -8.42
CA GLY A 89 -1.05 3.82 -8.42
C GLY A 89 -1.91 3.86 -9.67
N ARG A 90 -2.88 4.76 -9.61
CA ARG A 90 -3.86 4.98 -10.67
C ARG A 90 -4.21 6.46 -10.74
N GLU A 91 -4.43 6.94 -11.96
CA GLU A 91 -4.99 8.24 -12.29
C GLU A 91 -6.38 8.03 -12.92
N ILE A 92 -7.34 8.92 -12.61
CA ILE A 92 -8.74 8.84 -13.08
C ILE A 92 -8.95 9.53 -14.44
N GLU A 93 -8.03 10.39 -14.89
CA GLU A 93 -8.14 11.10 -16.18
C GLU A 93 -8.39 10.15 -17.37
N GLU A 94 -8.91 10.69 -18.50
CA GLU A 94 -9.66 10.04 -19.59
C GLU A 94 -9.17 8.69 -20.17
N ARG A 95 -8.01 8.17 -19.75
CA ARG A 95 -7.54 6.80 -20.08
C ARG A 95 -7.19 5.91 -18.88
N GLY A 96 -7.53 6.30 -17.65
CA GLY A 96 -7.39 5.47 -16.46
C GLY A 96 -6.00 4.84 -16.33
N ARG A 97 -4.93 5.65 -16.30
CA ARG A 97 -3.56 5.11 -16.29
C ARG A 97 -3.24 4.49 -14.93
N SER A 98 -2.85 3.22 -14.93
CA SER A 98 -2.28 2.56 -13.75
C SER A 98 -0.80 2.27 -13.95
N PHE A 99 -0.02 2.27 -12.87
CA PHE A 99 1.39 1.93 -12.90
C PHE A 99 1.77 0.97 -11.78
N LEU A 100 2.89 0.28 -11.97
CA LEU A 100 3.60 -0.52 -10.99
C LEU A 100 5.08 -0.16 -11.06
N CYS A 101 5.69 0.07 -9.91
CA CYS A 101 7.13 0.22 -9.76
C CYS A 101 7.61 -0.74 -8.67
N LEU A 102 8.61 -1.55 -9.00
CA LEU A 102 9.33 -2.37 -8.03
C LEU A 102 10.74 -1.81 -7.89
N ARG A 103 11.14 -1.52 -6.65
CA ARG A 103 12.52 -1.16 -6.30
C ARG A 103 13.07 -2.16 -5.31
N LYS A 104 14.36 -2.48 -5.44
CA LYS A 104 15.12 -3.29 -4.49
C LYS A 104 16.33 -2.51 -4.02
N THR A 105 16.61 -2.58 -2.72
CA THR A 105 17.78 -1.95 -2.09
C THR A 105 18.45 -3.00 -1.20
N LEU A 106 19.76 -3.18 -1.35
CA LEU A 106 20.54 -4.00 -0.42
C LEU A 106 20.65 -3.23 0.91
N VAL A 107 20.17 -3.83 2.00
CA VAL A 107 20.40 -3.30 3.33
C VAL A 107 21.68 -3.93 3.83
N VAL A 108 22.77 -3.16 3.87
CA VAL A 108 24.00 -3.61 4.53
C VAL A 108 23.74 -3.51 6.02
N THR A 109 23.40 -4.63 6.66
CA THR A 109 23.42 -4.72 8.13
C THR A 109 24.87 -4.59 8.56
N GLY A 110 25.22 -3.46 9.17
CA GLY A 110 26.53 -3.25 9.80
C GLY A 110 26.73 -4.27 10.93
N LEU A 111 27.98 -4.73 11.05
CA LEU A 111 28.50 -5.61 12.11
C LEU A 111 28.23 -5.07 13.51
#